data_AF-A0A557SU40-F1
#
_entry.id   AF-A0A557SU40-F1
#
_cell.length_a   1.000
_cell.length_b   1.000
_cell.length_c   1.000
_cell.angle_alpha   90.00
_cell.angle_beta   90.00
_cell.angle_gamma   90.00
#
_symmetry.space_group_name_H-M   'P 1'
#
loop_
_entity.id
_entity.type
_entity.pdbx_description
1 polymer ?
#
loop_
_entity_poly.entity_id
_entity_poly.type
_entity_poly.pdbx_seq_one_letter_code
_entity_poly.pdbx_strand_id
1 'polypeptide(L)'
;MSEIFLDMLSKRLGVLVHFHKEDDAILLIELAKKFGLKTMTHHCMGIYLEEVFIYLHSIDIPVVYGPLDSFQYKVELKNESWRNVKPLIDSKVKLH
;
A
#
# COMPACT_ATOMS: atom_id res chain seq x y z
N MET A 1 -3.93 24.55 8.58
CA MET A 1 -3.26 23.24 8.69
C MET A 1 -4.02 22.25 9.60
N SER A 2 -4.89 22.70 10.50
CA SER A 2 -5.67 21.83 11.41
C SER A 2 -6.83 21.07 10.75
N GLU A 3 -7.53 21.66 9.79
CA GLU A 3 -8.78 21.08 9.25
C GLU A 3 -8.54 19.80 8.44
N ILE A 4 -7.49 19.75 7.61
CA ILE A 4 -7.16 18.57 6.80
C ILE A 4 -6.83 17.35 7.69
N PHE A 5 -6.08 17.55 8.77
CA PHE A 5 -5.78 16.47 9.71
C PHE A 5 -7.05 15.98 10.42
N LEU A 6 -7.96 16.89 10.78
CA LEU A 6 -9.25 16.52 11.37
C LEU A 6 -10.13 15.76 10.36
N ASP A 7 -10.14 16.17 9.08
CA ASP A 7 -10.85 15.48 8.01
C ASP A 7 -10.31 14.08 7.75
N MET A 8 -8.99 13.92 7.81
CA MET A 8 -8.31 12.64 7.70
C MET A 8 -8.65 11.71 8.88
N LEU A 9 -8.50 12.20 10.11
CA LEU A 9 -8.79 11.41 11.33
C LEU A 9 -10.28 11.09 11.46
N SER A 10 -11.15 11.97 10.97
CA SER A 10 -12.60 11.72 10.88
C SER A 10 -13.01 10.90 9.66
N LYS A 11 -12.05 10.46 8.83
CA LYS A 11 -12.24 9.62 7.63
C LYS A 11 -13.08 10.29 6.53
N ARG A 12 -13.26 11.61 6.58
CA ARG A 12 -13.87 12.41 5.50
C ARG A 12 -12.96 12.44 4.28
N LEU A 13 -11.66 12.53 4.52
CA LEU A 13 -10.63 12.40 3.49
C LEU A 13 -9.89 11.06 3.65
N GLY A 14 -9.66 10.38 2.53
CA GLY A 14 -8.80 9.21 2.50
C GLY A 14 -7.33 9.60 2.33
N VAL A 15 -6.43 8.77 2.81
CA VAL A 15 -4.98 8.96 2.65
C VAL A 15 -4.44 7.93 1.66
N LEU A 16 -3.91 8.41 0.54
CA LEU A 16 -3.12 7.58 -0.36
C LEU A 16 -1.67 7.58 0.12
N VAL A 17 -1.15 6.41 0.49
CA VAL A 17 0.18 6.25 1.07
C VAL A 17 1.09 5.61 0.04
N HIS A 18 2.13 6.35 -0.34
CA HIS A 18 3.16 5.93 -1.26
C HIS A 18 4.25 5.16 -0.51
N PHE A 19 4.53 3.93 -0.95
CA PHE A 19 5.68 3.17 -0.49
C PHE A 19 6.03 2.04 -1.46
N HIS A 20 7.24 1.49 -1.30
CA HIS A 20 7.75 0.46 -2.23
C HIS A 20 8.05 -0.88 -1.55
N LYS A 21 8.32 -0.89 -0.24
CA LYS A 21 8.78 -2.09 0.48
C LYS A 21 7.71 -2.67 1.42
N GLU A 22 7.94 -3.91 1.85
CA GLU A 22 7.05 -4.62 2.77
C GLU A 22 7.03 -4.03 4.19
N ASP A 23 8.16 -3.52 4.69
CA ASP A 23 8.25 -2.91 6.02
C ASP A 23 7.43 -1.62 6.11
N ASP A 24 7.42 -0.82 5.05
CA ASP A 24 6.53 0.35 4.93
C ASP A 24 5.04 -0.05 4.98
N ALA A 25 4.69 -1.18 4.34
CA ALA A 25 3.32 -1.71 4.35
C ALA A 25 2.90 -2.08 5.78
N ILE A 26 3.78 -2.75 6.54
CA ILE A 26 3.52 -3.13 7.93
C ILE A 26 3.29 -1.88 8.79
N LEU A 27 4.13 -0.85 8.63
CA LEU A 27 3.97 0.42 9.35
C LEU A 27 2.63 1.09 9.01
N LEU A 28 2.25 1.13 7.72
CA LEU A 28 0.95 1.67 7.32
C LEU A 28 -0.20 0.91 8.00
N ILE A 29 -0.12 -0.41 8.05
CA ILE A 29 -1.17 -1.25 8.62
C ILE A 29 -1.29 -0.98 10.13
N GLU A 30 -0.18 -0.85 10.85
CA GLU A 30 -0.19 -0.47 12.26
C GLU A 30 -0.80 0.92 12.48
N LEU A 31 -0.44 1.91 11.65
CA LEU A 31 -0.99 3.26 11.72
C LEU A 31 -2.49 3.29 11.41
N ALA A 32 -2.92 2.58 10.36
CA ALA A 32 -4.32 2.48 9.96
C ALA A 32 -5.16 1.85 11.08
N LYS A 33 -4.65 0.80 11.74
CA LYS A 33 -5.30 0.19 12.90
C LYS A 33 -5.34 1.11 14.11
N LYS A 34 -4.21 1.74 14.44
CA LYS A 34 -4.07 2.60 15.62
C LYS A 34 -4.98 3.83 15.58
N PHE A 35 -5.11 4.44 14.41
CA PHE A 35 -5.85 5.70 14.25
C PHE A 35 -7.17 5.54 13.48
N GLY A 36 -7.50 4.32 13.04
CA GLY A 36 -8.69 4.03 12.24
C GLY A 36 -8.70 4.73 10.88
N LEU A 37 -7.54 4.96 10.26
CA LEU A 37 -7.44 5.75 9.03
C LEU A 37 -8.15 5.07 7.85
N LYS A 38 -8.78 5.87 6.99
CA LYS A 38 -9.23 5.43 5.67
C LYS A 38 -8.07 5.57 4.69
N THR A 39 -7.40 4.47 4.34
CA THR A 39 -6.16 4.48 3.57
C THR A 39 -6.25 3.66 2.29
N MET A 40 -5.33 3.95 1.36
CA MET A 40 -5.03 3.20 0.14
C MET A 40 -3.52 3.23 -0.06
N THR A 41 -2.96 2.22 -0.71
CA THR A 41 -1.52 2.18 -1.02
C THR A 41 -1.23 2.56 -2.46
N HIS A 42 -0.04 3.09 -2.71
CA HIS A 42 0.46 3.43 -4.05
C HIS A 42 1.81 2.77 -4.31
N HIS A 43 2.00 2.29 -5.52
CA HIS A 43 3.12 1.48 -6.03
C HIS A 43 3.09 0.01 -5.68
N CYS A 44 3.52 -0.37 -4.48
CA CYS A 44 3.59 -1.77 -4.01
C CYS A 44 4.32 -2.77 -4.94
N MET A 45 5.05 -2.29 -5.96
CA MET A 45 5.75 -3.12 -6.94
C MET A 45 6.88 -3.94 -6.32
N GLY A 46 7.48 -3.44 -5.23
CA GLY A 46 8.58 -4.08 -4.52
C GLY A 46 8.16 -5.16 -3.53
N ILE A 47 6.84 -5.34 -3.32
CA ILE A 47 6.26 -6.35 -2.43
C ILE A 47 6.19 -7.68 -3.17
N TYR A 48 6.99 -8.66 -2.75
CA TYR A 48 6.97 -10.02 -3.32
C TYR A 48 6.36 -11.07 -2.37
N LEU A 49 6.13 -10.70 -1.10
CA LEU A 49 5.45 -11.54 -0.11
C LEU A 49 3.93 -11.42 -0.27
N GLU A 50 3.27 -12.53 -0.60
CA GLU A 50 1.80 -12.61 -0.74
C GLU A 50 1.08 -12.26 0.57
N GLU A 51 1.70 -12.59 1.71
CA GLU A 51 1.16 -12.36 3.05
C GLU A 51 0.88 -10.87 3.30
N VAL A 52 1.69 -9.98 2.72
CA VAL A 52 1.48 -8.53 2.85
C VAL A 52 0.17 -8.13 2.17
N PHE A 53 -0.08 -8.63 0.95
CA PHE A 53 -1.32 -8.33 0.25
C PHE A 53 -2.55 -9.02 0.87
N ILE A 54 -2.39 -10.26 1.38
CA ILE A 54 -3.44 -10.93 2.17
C ILE A 54 -3.81 -10.07 3.39
N TYR A 55 -2.82 -9.49 4.05
CA TYR A 55 -3.08 -8.67 5.22
C TYR A 55 -3.77 -7.35 4.84
N LEU A 56 -3.33 -6.66 3.78
CA LEU A 56 -4.01 -5.49 3.22
C LEU A 56 -5.47 -5.80 2.85
N HIS A 57 -5.72 -6.96 2.21
CA HIS A 57 -7.06 -7.45 1.89
C HIS A 57 -7.92 -7.63 3.14
N SER A 58 -7.36 -8.27 4.19
CA SER A 58 -8.10 -8.59 5.43
C SER A 58 -8.60 -7.37 6.21
N ILE A 59 -8.08 -6.18 5.92
CA ILE A 59 -8.46 -4.91 6.56
C ILE A 59 -8.95 -3.86 5.57
N ASP A 60 -9.34 -4.28 4.36
CA ASP A 60 -9.93 -3.43 3.32
C ASP A 60 -9.05 -2.24 2.89
N ILE A 61 -7.72 -2.38 2.86
CA ILE A 61 -6.82 -1.37 2.27
C ILE A 61 -6.58 -1.72 0.78
N PRO A 62 -7.13 -0.92 -0.16
CA PRO A 62 -6.89 -1.14 -1.59
C PRO A 62 -5.49 -0.73 -2.04
N VAL A 63 -5.07 -1.27 -3.18
CA VAL A 63 -3.75 -1.07 -3.79
C VAL A 63 -3.88 -0.41 -5.17
N VAL A 64 -3.14 0.67 -5.39
CA VAL A 64 -2.84 1.21 -6.73
C VAL A 64 -1.45 0.73 -7.13
N TYR A 65 -1.40 -0.22 -8.06
CA TYR A 65 -0.18 -0.96 -8.40
C TYR A 65 0.52 -0.40 -9.64
N GLY A 66 1.85 -0.26 -9.61
CA GLY A 66 2.65 0.24 -10.73
C GLY A 66 3.52 1.45 -10.38
N PRO A 67 4.26 2.05 -11.33
CA PRO A 67 4.34 1.69 -12.74
C PRO A 67 5.08 0.36 -12.97
N LEU A 68 4.56 -0.45 -13.89
CA LEU A 68 5.09 -1.77 -14.24
C LEU A 68 6.32 -1.73 -15.16
N ASP A 69 6.41 -0.70 -15.99
CA ASP A 69 7.45 -0.52 -17.01
C ASP A 69 8.42 0.60 -16.58
N SER A 70 9.09 0.40 -15.45
CA SER A 70 10.02 1.39 -14.89
C SER A 70 11.29 0.73 -14.37
N PHE A 71 12.41 1.43 -14.53
CA PHE A 71 13.71 0.96 -14.07
C PHE A 71 13.81 1.06 -12.54
N GLN A 72 14.53 0.12 -11.93
CA GLN A 72 14.82 0.12 -10.49
C GLN A 72 16.02 1.02 -10.18
N TYR A 73 15.80 2.34 -10.16
CA TYR A 73 16.89 3.32 -10.00
C TYR A 73 17.16 3.77 -8.54
N LYS A 74 16.34 3.34 -7.57
CA LYS A 74 16.53 3.62 -6.13
C LYS A 74 16.64 2.32 -5.32
N VAL A 75 17.24 2.41 -4.13
CA VAL A 75 17.41 1.27 -3.22
C VAL A 75 16.08 0.61 -2.81
N GLU A 76 15.02 1.39 -2.66
CA GLU A 76 13.69 0.88 -2.33
C GLU A 76 13.00 0.16 -3.50
N LEU A 77 13.46 0.40 -4.72
CA LEU A 77 12.93 -0.24 -5.93
C LEU A 77 13.62 -1.57 -6.22
N LYS A 78 14.66 -1.96 -5.46
CA LYS A 78 15.54 -3.12 -5.75
C LYS A 78 14.77 -4.43 -5.98
N ASN A 79 13.61 -4.59 -5.35
CA ASN A 79 12.78 -5.80 -5.46
C ASN A 79 11.59 -5.62 -6.42
N GLU A 80 11.40 -4.45 -7.02
CA GLU A 80 10.32 -4.22 -7.98
C GLU A 80 10.42 -5.15 -9.19
N SER A 81 9.34 -5.89 -9.44
CA SER A 81 9.29 -6.76 -10.60
C SER A 81 7.86 -6.88 -11.09
N TRP A 82 7.66 -6.92 -12.41
CA TRP A 82 6.37 -7.30 -12.99
C TRP A 82 5.92 -8.69 -12.53
N ARG A 83 6.86 -9.54 -12.09
CA ARG A 83 6.55 -10.86 -11.51
C ARG A 83 5.79 -10.76 -10.19
N ASN A 84 5.95 -9.66 -9.47
CA ASN A 84 5.27 -9.41 -8.19
C ASN A 84 3.77 -9.12 -8.39
N VAL A 85 3.28 -9.04 -9.64
CA VAL A 85 1.84 -9.08 -9.94
C VAL A 85 1.21 -10.39 -9.48
N LYS A 86 1.94 -11.51 -9.49
CA LYS A 86 1.38 -12.80 -9.06
C LYS A 86 0.89 -12.79 -7.59
N PRO A 87 1.72 -12.48 -6.59
CA PRO A 87 1.26 -12.42 -5.19
C PRO A 87 0.16 -11.37 -4.98
N LEU A 88 0.20 -10.25 -5.72
CA LEU A 88 -0.88 -9.26 -5.72
C LEU A 88 -2.22 -9.88 -6.14
N ILE A 89 -2.27 -10.57 -7.27
CA ILE A 89 -3.50 -11.16 -7.80
C ILE A 89 -3.98 -12.34 -6.95
N ASP A 90 -3.06 -13.23 -6.55
CA ASP A 90 -3.38 -14.42 -5.76
C ASP A 90 -4.02 -14.06 -4.40
N SER A 91 -3.56 -12.96 -3.79
CA SER A 91 -4.10 -12.46 -2.51
C SER A 91 -5.54 -11.95 -2.57
N LYS A 92 -6.07 -11.66 -3.77
CA LYS A 92 -7.38 -11.02 -3.99
C LYS A 92 -7.53 -9.64 -3.33
N VAL A 93 -6.43 -8.96 -3.00
CA VAL A 93 -6.49 -7.57 -2.53
C VAL A 93 -7.19 -6.68 -3.55
N LYS A 94 -7.98 -5.73 -3.06
CA LYS A 94 -8.76 -4.84 -3.92
C LYS A 94 -7.82 -3.91 -4.69
N LEU A 95 -7.89 -3.95 -6.01
CA LEU A 95 -7.24 -2.99 -6.89
C LEU A 95 -8.15 -1.79 -7.15
N HIS A 96 -7.57 -0.60 -7.32
CA HIS A 96 -8.24 0.63 -7.79
C HIS A 96 -7.61 1.14 -9.07
#